data_AF-A0A966UML2-F1
#
_entry.id   AF-A0A966UML2-F1
#
_cell.length_a   1.000
_cell.length_b   1.000
_cell.length_c   1.000
_cell.angle_alpha   90.00
_cell.angle_beta   90.00
_cell.angle_gamma   90.00
#
_symmetry.space_group_name_H-M   'P 1'
#
loop_
_entity.id
_entity.type
_entity.pdbx_description
1 polymer ?
#
loop_
_entity_poly.entity_id
_entity_poly.type
_entity_poly.pdbx_seq_one_letter_code
_entity_poly.pdbx_strand_id
1 'polypeptide(L)'
;MSNSKFISRSAVLSALVSVLVAVAPAQGLAAVGVSVSKTEKLADLEVVSIKLANVPAGQGVYISQCFKPTLGQRAATGLICNGSVTETGTMIWATTDGQRGSQSATGELVLMMRSSFSKIDANGASKTYDCGVSNCSLFVYRDHRGITDTALDTIVPLKFLPRQTVALAKLGLKRDGASYKAGESVALSASKLISSKGQRVVVTSDETRSICTTTGTTSVTIKFRKAGTCRVTLFADGSSKFDQMIEVLTYTVK
;
A
#
# COMPACT_ATOMS: atom_id res chain seq x y z
N MET A 1 92.31 -41.74 -30.54
CA MET A 1 92.12 -42.95 -29.69
C MET A 1 91.19 -42.56 -28.55
N SER A 2 90.06 -43.28 -28.42
CA SER A 2 89.13 -43.34 -27.26
C SER A 2 88.53 -42.02 -26.74
N ASN A 3 87.27 -41.90 -26.33
CA ASN A 3 86.19 -42.85 -26.12
C ASN A 3 84.87 -42.07 -26.05
N SER A 4 83.81 -42.71 -26.51
CA SER A 4 82.43 -42.21 -26.48
C SER A 4 81.78 -42.38 -25.09
N LYS A 5 80.60 -41.74 -24.94
CA LYS A 5 79.55 -41.87 -23.91
C LYS A 5 79.75 -40.95 -22.67
N PHE A 6 78.74 -40.27 -22.10
CA PHE A 6 77.31 -40.55 -21.98
C PHE A 6 76.48 -39.26 -21.99
N ILE A 7 75.33 -39.32 -22.67
CA ILE A 7 74.25 -38.35 -22.64
C ILE A 7 73.46 -38.56 -21.34
N SER A 8 73.14 -37.48 -20.62
CA SER A 8 71.99 -37.47 -19.70
C SER A 8 71.33 -36.09 -19.73
N ARG A 9 70.21 -36.02 -20.44
CA ARG A 9 69.28 -34.89 -20.47
C ARG A 9 68.32 -35.05 -19.30
N SER A 10 68.45 -34.25 -18.25
CA SER A 10 67.39 -34.10 -17.25
C SER A 10 66.38 -33.08 -17.75
N ALA A 11 65.33 -33.58 -18.41
CA ALA A 11 64.13 -32.80 -18.69
C ALA A 11 63.31 -32.69 -17.39
N VAL A 12 63.27 -31.50 -16.80
CA VAL A 12 62.33 -31.17 -15.72
C VAL A 12 60.96 -30.96 -16.37
N LEU A 13 60.08 -31.96 -16.28
CA LEU A 13 58.66 -31.79 -16.56
C LEU A 13 58.03 -31.03 -15.39
N SER A 14 57.90 -29.70 -15.52
CA SER A 14 57.00 -28.93 -14.67
C SER A 14 55.57 -29.17 -15.13
N ALA A 15 54.85 -30.08 -14.47
CA ALA A 15 53.42 -30.25 -14.66
C ALA A 15 52.69 -29.01 -14.11
N LEU A 16 52.33 -28.08 -15.00
CA LEU A 16 51.36 -27.02 -14.73
C LEU A 16 50.00 -27.68 -14.50
N VAL A 17 49.63 -27.87 -13.23
CA VAL A 17 48.25 -28.19 -12.84
C VAL A 17 47.45 -26.91 -12.97
N SER A 18 46.84 -26.69 -14.14
CA SER A 18 45.81 -25.66 -14.32
C SER A 18 44.57 -26.08 -13.53
N VAL A 19 44.42 -25.55 -12.32
CA VAL A 19 43.18 -25.64 -11.56
C VAL A 19 42.14 -24.81 -12.33
N LEU A 20 41.31 -25.47 -13.14
CA LEU A 20 40.07 -24.87 -13.62
C LEU A 20 39.17 -24.65 -12.40
N VAL A 21 39.21 -23.45 -11.85
CA VAL A 21 38.12 -22.98 -10.98
C VAL A 21 36.92 -22.82 -11.89
N ALA A 22 36.01 -23.80 -11.87
CA ALA A 22 34.69 -23.62 -12.44
C ALA A 22 34.02 -22.50 -11.65
N VAL A 23 34.08 -21.28 -12.17
CA VAL A 23 33.24 -20.18 -11.69
C VAL A 23 31.83 -20.60 -12.06
N ALA A 24 31.13 -21.23 -11.11
CA ALA A 24 29.70 -21.40 -11.23
C ALA A 24 29.12 -20.02 -11.53
N PRO A 25 28.18 -19.87 -12.49
CA PRO A 25 27.52 -18.59 -12.64
C PRO A 25 26.94 -18.26 -11.27
N ALA A 26 27.32 -17.11 -10.71
CA ALA A 26 26.58 -16.55 -9.59
C ALA A 26 25.13 -16.58 -10.05
N GLN A 27 24.31 -17.43 -9.44
CA GLN A 27 22.88 -17.45 -9.68
C GLN A 27 22.42 -16.08 -9.19
N GLY A 28 22.41 -15.10 -10.10
CA GLY A 28 21.84 -13.79 -9.83
C GLY A 28 20.43 -14.08 -9.37
N LEU A 29 20.18 -13.86 -8.08
CA LEU A 29 18.86 -14.02 -7.51
C LEU A 29 17.94 -13.17 -8.36
N ALA A 30 17.10 -13.83 -9.16
CA ALA A 30 16.14 -13.15 -9.99
C ALA A 30 15.12 -12.47 -9.09
N ALA A 31 14.54 -11.37 -9.58
CA ALA A 31 13.43 -10.71 -8.91
C ALA A 31 12.36 -11.74 -8.50
N VAL A 32 11.72 -11.50 -7.36
CA VAL A 32 10.64 -12.36 -6.85
C VAL A 32 9.51 -12.37 -7.87
N GLY A 33 9.01 -13.56 -8.23
CA GLY A 33 7.80 -13.66 -9.03
C GLY A 33 6.61 -13.26 -8.17
N VAL A 34 5.81 -12.29 -8.60
CA VAL A 34 4.64 -11.82 -7.85
C VAL A 34 3.41 -11.91 -8.73
N SER A 35 2.41 -12.69 -8.30
CA SER A 35 1.08 -12.74 -8.90
C SER A 35 0.07 -12.14 -7.94
N VAL A 36 -0.78 -11.25 -8.43
CA VAL A 36 -1.79 -10.55 -7.63
C VAL A 36 -3.16 -10.77 -8.28
N SER A 37 -4.18 -11.08 -7.50
CA SER A 37 -5.53 -11.37 -8.02
C SER A 37 -6.11 -10.22 -8.84
N LYS A 38 -5.73 -8.97 -8.53
CA LYS A 38 -6.14 -7.77 -9.25
C LYS A 38 -5.14 -6.64 -9.05
N THR A 39 -4.80 -5.95 -10.14
CA THR A 39 -3.88 -4.79 -10.15
C THR A 39 -4.50 -3.55 -10.78
N GLU A 40 -5.65 -3.67 -11.42
CA GLU A 40 -6.35 -2.57 -12.10
C GLU A 40 -7.79 -2.46 -11.63
N LYS A 41 -8.35 -1.24 -11.73
CA LYS A 41 -9.71 -0.92 -11.26
C LYS A 41 -9.90 -1.29 -9.78
N LEU A 42 -8.85 -1.11 -8.98
CA LEU A 42 -8.90 -1.35 -7.55
C LEU A 42 -9.79 -0.31 -6.87
N ALA A 43 -10.70 -0.75 -6.02
CA ALA A 43 -11.44 0.12 -5.10
C ALA A 43 -10.65 0.34 -3.80
N ASP A 44 -10.97 1.40 -3.04
CA ASP A 44 -10.48 1.52 -1.66
C ASP A 44 -10.95 0.32 -0.84
N LEU A 45 -10.10 -0.14 0.08
CA LEU A 45 -10.32 -1.29 0.96
C LEU A 45 -10.45 -2.63 0.24
N GLU A 46 -10.18 -2.70 -1.06
CA GLU A 46 -10.21 -3.96 -1.81
C GLU A 46 -9.09 -4.89 -1.32
N VAL A 47 -9.46 -6.11 -0.93
CA VAL A 47 -8.49 -7.14 -0.52
C VAL A 47 -8.03 -7.91 -1.73
N VAL A 48 -6.71 -7.89 -1.99
CA VAL A 48 -6.09 -8.68 -3.06
C VAL A 48 -5.40 -9.89 -2.47
N SER A 49 -5.41 -11.00 -3.21
CA SER A 49 -4.57 -12.15 -2.89
C SER A 49 -3.27 -12.10 -3.69
N ILE A 50 -2.20 -12.55 -3.06
CA ILE A 50 -0.82 -12.44 -3.53
C ILE A 50 -0.17 -13.82 -3.44
N LYS A 51 0.48 -14.24 -4.51
CA LYS A 51 1.33 -15.44 -4.54
C LYS A 51 2.74 -15.04 -4.94
N LEU A 52 3.71 -15.58 -4.20
CA LEU A 52 5.12 -15.37 -4.45
C LEU A 52 5.73 -16.61 -5.13
N ALA A 53 6.72 -16.37 -5.97
CA ALA A 53 7.59 -17.38 -6.54
C ALA A 53 9.05 -16.93 -6.43
N ASN A 54 9.97 -17.88 -6.40
CA ASN A 54 11.42 -17.62 -6.36
C ASN A 54 11.91 -16.85 -5.12
N VAL A 55 11.19 -16.93 -3.99
CA VAL A 55 11.77 -16.52 -2.70
C VAL A 55 12.77 -17.59 -2.26
N PRO A 56 14.05 -17.26 -2.03
CA PRO A 56 15.05 -18.28 -1.72
C PRO A 56 14.77 -19.02 -0.40
N ALA A 57 15.24 -20.26 -0.30
CA ALA A 57 15.15 -21.03 0.94
C ALA A 57 15.90 -20.33 2.09
N GLY A 58 15.29 -20.29 3.28
CA GLY A 58 15.85 -19.60 4.44
C GLY A 58 15.70 -18.08 4.42
N GLN A 59 15.08 -17.51 3.38
CA GLN A 59 14.91 -16.08 3.22
C GLN A 59 13.45 -15.63 3.35
N GLY A 60 13.25 -14.32 3.34
CA GLY A 60 11.95 -13.71 3.39
C GLY A 60 11.91 -12.33 2.78
N VAL A 61 10.69 -11.84 2.61
CA VAL A 61 10.43 -10.56 1.97
C VAL A 61 9.38 -9.79 2.74
N TYR A 62 9.47 -8.47 2.66
CA TYR A 62 8.36 -7.60 3.00
C TYR A 62 7.51 -7.35 1.75
N ILE A 63 6.20 -7.31 1.93
CA ILE A 63 5.24 -6.90 0.90
C ILE A 63 4.43 -5.73 1.45
N SER A 64 4.50 -4.59 0.77
CA SER A 64 3.77 -3.38 1.14
C SER A 64 3.22 -2.66 -0.07
N GLN A 65 2.11 -1.95 0.12
CA GLN A 65 1.66 -0.96 -0.84
C GLN A 65 2.50 0.32 -0.68
N CYS A 66 3.22 0.74 -1.71
CA CYS A 66 4.13 1.88 -1.66
C CYS A 66 3.83 2.92 -2.75
N PHE A 67 4.07 4.19 -2.42
CA PHE A 67 3.93 5.33 -3.30
C PHE A 67 5.23 5.55 -4.07
N LYS A 68 5.17 5.39 -5.39
CA LYS A 68 6.26 5.55 -6.36
C LYS A 68 7.58 4.91 -5.89
N PRO A 69 7.58 3.62 -5.51
CA PRO A 69 8.82 2.95 -5.11
C PRO A 69 9.79 2.87 -6.29
N THR A 70 11.08 2.91 -6.00
CA THR A 70 12.13 2.55 -6.94
C THR A 70 12.88 1.32 -6.43
N LEU A 71 13.43 0.52 -7.35
CA LEU A 71 14.28 -0.61 -6.96
C LEU A 71 15.45 -0.10 -6.10
N GLY A 72 15.80 -0.87 -5.08
CA GLY A 72 16.81 -0.54 -4.08
C GLY A 72 16.36 0.43 -2.98
N GLN A 73 15.17 1.01 -3.07
CA GLN A 73 14.69 1.94 -2.06
C GLN A 73 14.28 1.21 -0.78
N ARG A 74 14.60 1.78 0.37
CA ARG A 74 14.25 1.28 1.72
C ARG A 74 13.70 2.41 2.58
N ALA A 75 13.14 2.08 3.73
CA ALA A 75 12.61 3.09 4.66
C ALA A 75 13.66 4.16 5.00
N ALA A 76 14.92 3.74 5.26
CA ALA A 76 16.04 4.64 5.54
C ALA A 76 16.40 5.57 4.36
N THR A 77 16.05 5.21 3.13
CA THR A 77 16.31 5.99 1.92
C THR A 77 15.03 6.62 1.35
N GLY A 78 13.99 6.76 2.17
CA GLY A 78 12.77 7.46 1.81
C GLY A 78 11.69 6.63 1.11
N LEU A 79 11.69 5.30 1.24
CA LEU A 79 10.57 4.47 0.78
C LEU A 79 9.29 4.83 1.53
N ILE A 80 8.24 5.18 0.79
CA ILE A 80 6.95 5.63 1.34
C ILE A 80 5.93 4.52 1.11
N CYS A 81 5.63 3.77 2.16
CA CYS A 81 4.59 2.74 2.12
C CYS A 81 3.43 3.04 3.08
N ASN A 82 2.29 2.46 2.74
CA ASN A 82 1.10 2.36 3.57
C ASN A 82 1.45 1.48 4.78
N GLY A 83 1.46 2.10 5.95
CA GLY A 83 1.83 1.49 7.22
C GLY A 83 3.32 1.23 7.44
N SER A 84 3.61 0.34 8.39
CA SER A 84 4.94 0.10 8.94
C SER A 84 5.05 -1.30 9.57
N VAL A 85 6.27 -1.72 9.95
CA VAL A 85 6.54 -2.97 10.69
C VAL A 85 5.73 -3.13 11.97
N THR A 86 5.24 -2.03 12.56
CA THR A 86 4.47 -2.02 13.80
C THR A 86 2.96 -2.05 13.57
N GLU A 87 2.49 -1.90 12.34
CA GLU A 87 1.08 -1.85 11.99
C GLU A 87 0.63 -3.17 11.39
N THR A 88 -0.27 -3.87 12.10
CA THR A 88 -0.84 -5.13 11.61
C THR A 88 -1.73 -4.89 10.39
N GLY A 89 -1.53 -5.66 9.33
CA GLY A 89 -2.43 -5.69 8.16
C GLY A 89 -2.14 -4.67 7.07
N THR A 90 -1.11 -3.82 7.21
CA THR A 90 -0.67 -2.86 6.18
C THR A 90 0.65 -3.26 5.50
N MET A 91 1.37 -4.21 6.10
CA MET A 91 2.54 -4.87 5.53
C MET A 91 2.54 -6.35 5.89
N ILE A 92 3.07 -7.17 4.99
CA ILE A 92 3.30 -8.60 5.21
C ILE A 92 4.79 -8.85 5.33
N TRP A 93 5.19 -9.66 6.30
CA TRP A 93 6.49 -10.33 6.32
C TRP A 93 6.28 -11.80 5.98
N ALA A 94 6.81 -12.25 4.85
CA ALA A 94 6.66 -13.62 4.38
C ALA A 94 8.02 -14.33 4.34
N THR A 95 8.11 -15.55 4.85
CA THR A 95 9.36 -16.32 4.89
C THR A 95 9.19 -17.75 4.39
N THR A 96 10.28 -18.34 3.88
CA THR A 96 10.30 -19.75 3.46
C THR A 96 10.66 -20.71 4.61
N ASP A 97 11.17 -20.18 5.73
CA ASP A 97 11.63 -20.94 6.90
C ASP A 97 10.70 -20.84 8.12
N GLY A 98 9.52 -20.23 7.98
CA GLY A 98 8.49 -20.24 9.02
C GLY A 98 8.86 -19.46 10.28
N GLN A 99 9.60 -18.37 10.13
CA GLN A 99 10.00 -17.53 11.27
C GLN A 99 8.79 -17.06 12.08
N ARG A 100 8.94 -17.00 13.40
CA ARG A 100 7.87 -16.58 14.31
C ARG A 100 7.37 -15.18 13.93
N GLY A 101 6.07 -15.05 13.73
CA GLY A 101 5.42 -13.79 13.35
C GLY A 101 5.44 -13.50 11.85
N SER A 102 6.08 -14.35 11.04
CA SER A 102 5.96 -14.29 9.59
C SER A 102 4.81 -15.13 9.05
N GLN A 103 4.35 -14.79 7.86
CA GLN A 103 3.48 -15.62 7.04
C GLN A 103 4.32 -16.55 6.14
N SER A 104 3.75 -17.63 5.64
CA SER A 104 4.45 -18.51 4.70
C SER A 104 4.60 -17.86 3.32
N ALA A 105 5.83 -17.77 2.81
CA ALA A 105 6.10 -17.27 1.46
C ALA A 105 5.61 -18.20 0.35
N THR A 106 5.29 -19.46 0.66
CA THR A 106 4.71 -20.43 -0.29
C THR A 106 3.18 -20.49 -0.19
N GLY A 107 2.59 -19.81 0.79
CA GLY A 107 1.14 -19.74 0.97
C GLY A 107 0.50 -18.64 0.14
N GLU A 108 -0.83 -18.60 0.16
CA GLU A 108 -1.58 -17.43 -0.30
C GLU A 108 -1.52 -16.33 0.77
N LEU A 109 -1.15 -15.13 0.34
CA LEU A 109 -1.05 -13.93 1.18
C LEU A 109 -2.18 -12.98 0.80
N VAL A 110 -2.67 -12.19 1.76
CA VAL A 110 -3.73 -11.20 1.50
C VAL A 110 -3.36 -9.84 2.05
N LEU A 111 -3.61 -8.79 1.27
CA LEU A 111 -3.37 -7.41 1.69
C LEU A 111 -4.52 -6.51 1.26
N MET A 112 -5.01 -5.68 2.18
CA MET A 112 -6.03 -4.69 1.91
C MET A 112 -5.41 -3.47 1.24
N MET A 113 -5.87 -3.15 0.04
CA MET A 113 -5.40 -2.02 -0.75
C MET A 113 -6.12 -0.74 -0.32
N ARG A 114 -5.40 0.38 -0.36
CA ARG A 114 -5.96 1.71 -0.08
C ARG A 114 -5.78 2.63 -1.26
N SER A 115 -6.81 3.33 -1.72
CA SER A 115 -6.67 4.28 -2.84
C SER A 115 -5.85 5.54 -2.45
N SER A 116 -5.60 5.73 -1.14
CA SER A 116 -4.59 6.62 -0.57
C SER A 116 -4.27 6.21 0.86
N PHE A 117 -3.14 6.68 1.37
CA PHE A 117 -2.78 6.54 2.77
C PHE A 117 -2.07 7.79 3.27
N SER A 118 -2.15 8.04 4.57
CA SER A 118 -1.49 9.18 5.20
C SER A 118 -0.29 8.71 6.01
N LYS A 119 0.76 9.52 6.06
CA LYS A 119 1.87 9.34 7.00
C LYS A 119 2.02 10.59 7.83
N ILE A 120 2.31 10.39 9.11
CA ILE A 120 2.69 11.45 10.02
C ILE A 120 4.22 11.56 9.97
N ASP A 121 4.74 12.77 9.78
CA ASP A 121 6.18 13.01 9.86
C ASP A 121 6.66 13.16 11.31
N ALA A 122 7.97 13.31 11.50
CA ALA A 122 8.57 13.46 12.84
C ALA A 122 8.07 14.69 13.61
N ASN A 123 7.48 15.67 12.94
CA ASN A 123 6.93 16.89 13.53
C ASN A 123 5.42 16.79 13.80
N GLY A 124 4.82 15.61 13.57
CA GLY A 124 3.38 15.40 13.76
C GLY A 124 2.52 15.89 12.59
N ALA A 125 3.12 16.34 11.48
CA ALA A 125 2.35 16.78 10.32
C ALA A 125 1.90 15.57 9.49
N SER A 126 0.59 15.54 9.17
CA SER A 126 0.03 14.50 8.31
C SER A 126 0.15 14.87 6.84
N LYS A 127 0.69 13.94 6.04
CA LYS A 127 0.72 14.04 4.58
C LYS A 127 0.01 12.85 3.97
N THR A 128 -0.95 13.12 3.09
CA THR A 128 -1.69 12.12 2.32
C THR A 128 -1.02 11.85 0.98
N TYR A 129 -0.94 10.57 0.63
CA TYR A 129 -0.38 10.05 -0.61
C TYR A 129 -1.48 9.37 -1.42
N ASP A 130 -1.88 10.00 -2.53
CA ASP A 130 -2.93 9.50 -3.42
C ASP A 130 -2.37 8.53 -4.46
N CYS A 131 -2.86 7.29 -4.45
CA CYS A 131 -2.40 6.26 -5.37
C CYS A 131 -2.87 6.50 -6.80
N GLY A 132 -4.14 6.90 -6.96
CA GLY A 132 -4.73 7.14 -8.28
C GLY A 132 -4.46 6.00 -9.27
N VAL A 133 -4.23 6.36 -10.53
CA VAL A 133 -4.06 5.39 -11.62
C VAL A 133 -2.61 4.90 -11.82
N SER A 134 -1.63 5.44 -11.09
CA SER A 134 -0.21 5.18 -11.39
C SER A 134 0.79 5.48 -10.28
N ASN A 135 0.38 6.05 -9.14
CA ASN A 135 1.34 6.46 -8.11
C ASN A 135 1.66 5.36 -7.11
N CYS A 136 0.89 4.27 -7.03
CA CYS A 136 1.15 3.20 -6.08
C CYS A 136 1.52 1.87 -6.75
N SER A 137 2.23 1.04 -6.01
CA SER A 137 2.60 -0.31 -6.40
C SER A 137 2.63 -1.21 -5.18
N LEU A 138 2.44 -2.51 -5.36
CA LEU A 138 2.95 -3.47 -4.38
C LEU A 138 4.45 -3.56 -4.58
N PHE A 139 5.20 -3.32 -3.51
CA PHE A 139 6.64 -3.47 -3.51
C PHE A 139 7.02 -4.66 -2.64
N VAL A 140 7.71 -5.62 -3.25
CA VAL A 140 8.28 -6.78 -2.59
C VAL A 140 9.79 -6.58 -2.53
N TYR A 141 10.36 -6.66 -1.34
CA TYR A 141 11.79 -6.43 -1.12
C TYR A 141 12.32 -7.30 0.02
N ARG A 142 13.64 -7.52 0.06
CA ARG A 142 14.26 -8.39 1.07
C ARG A 142 13.93 -7.91 2.49
N ASP A 143 13.58 -8.85 3.37
CA ASP A 143 13.29 -8.53 4.77
C ASP A 143 14.51 -8.03 5.56
N HIS A 144 14.30 -7.68 6.83
CA HIS A 144 15.33 -7.14 7.72
C HIS A 144 16.58 -8.02 7.86
N ARG A 145 16.51 -9.32 7.55
CA ARG A 145 17.65 -10.25 7.61
C ARG A 145 18.63 -10.08 6.45
N GLY A 146 18.27 -9.30 5.44
CA GLY A 146 19.11 -9.01 4.28
C GLY A 146 18.77 -7.66 3.63
N ILE A 147 18.40 -6.65 4.42
CA ILE A 147 17.74 -5.43 3.91
C ILE A 147 18.51 -4.67 2.82
N THR A 148 19.82 -4.88 2.69
CA THR A 148 20.68 -4.30 1.66
C THR A 148 20.68 -5.06 0.34
N ASP A 149 20.19 -6.29 0.32
CA ASP A 149 20.00 -7.08 -0.90
C ASP A 149 18.78 -6.56 -1.66
N THR A 150 19.02 -6.16 -2.90
CA THR A 150 18.03 -5.56 -3.81
C THR A 150 17.70 -6.49 -4.97
N ALA A 151 18.32 -7.67 -5.05
CA ALA A 151 18.11 -8.63 -6.13
C ALA A 151 16.67 -9.16 -6.14
N LEU A 152 16.02 -9.20 -4.97
CA LEU A 152 14.64 -9.65 -4.81
C LEU A 152 13.60 -8.54 -5.08
N ASP A 153 14.03 -7.30 -5.29
CA ASP A 153 13.12 -6.17 -5.40
C ASP A 153 12.19 -6.32 -6.61
N THR A 154 10.88 -6.24 -6.35
CA THR A 154 9.85 -6.39 -7.37
C THR A 154 8.77 -5.34 -7.18
N ILE A 155 8.46 -4.59 -8.24
CA ILE A 155 7.43 -3.57 -8.26
C ILE A 155 6.26 -4.08 -9.12
N VAL A 156 5.08 -4.19 -8.51
CA VAL A 156 3.83 -4.52 -9.21
C VAL A 156 2.94 -3.28 -9.23
N PRO A 157 2.75 -2.62 -10.39
CA PRO A 157 1.92 -1.42 -10.50
C PRO A 157 0.48 -1.66 -10.07
N LEU A 158 -0.10 -0.69 -9.34
CA LEU A 158 -1.51 -0.70 -8.94
C LEU A 158 -2.24 0.49 -9.57
N LYS A 159 -3.41 0.25 -10.15
CA LYS A 159 -4.28 1.27 -10.74
C LYS A 159 -5.63 1.27 -10.02
N PHE A 160 -5.89 2.31 -9.26
CA PHE A 160 -7.17 2.46 -8.56
C PHE A 160 -8.21 3.13 -9.45
N LEU A 161 -9.48 2.83 -9.15
CA LEU A 161 -10.60 3.57 -9.70
C LEU A 161 -10.50 5.05 -9.28
N PRO A 162 -10.86 5.98 -10.17
CA PRO A 162 -10.97 7.38 -9.82
C PRO A 162 -11.93 7.59 -8.65
N ARG A 163 -11.52 8.40 -7.67
CA ARG A 163 -12.38 8.79 -6.55
C ARG A 163 -13.46 9.77 -6.98
N GLN A 164 -14.50 9.82 -6.16
CA GLN A 164 -15.51 10.86 -6.22
C GLN A 164 -15.41 11.72 -4.96
N THR A 165 -15.91 12.94 -5.05
CA THR A 165 -15.84 13.94 -3.98
C THR A 165 -17.11 14.76 -3.95
N VAL A 166 -17.36 15.44 -2.83
CA VAL A 166 -18.44 16.42 -2.69
C VAL A 166 -17.87 17.72 -2.16
N ALA A 167 -18.26 18.83 -2.77
CA ALA A 167 -17.85 20.16 -2.30
C ALA A 167 -18.74 20.60 -1.12
N LEU A 168 -18.26 20.42 0.11
CA LEU A 168 -19.01 20.73 1.35
C LEU A 168 -19.60 22.15 1.38
N ALA A 169 -18.82 23.14 0.93
CA ALA A 169 -19.28 24.52 0.87
C ALA A 169 -20.49 24.70 -0.06
N LYS A 170 -20.55 23.94 -1.18
CA LYS A 170 -21.71 23.99 -2.10
C LYS A 170 -22.96 23.43 -1.43
N LEU A 171 -22.80 22.42 -0.57
CA LEU A 171 -23.86 21.86 0.27
C LEU A 171 -24.32 22.81 1.38
N GLY A 172 -23.57 23.87 1.69
CA GLY A 172 -23.83 24.71 2.86
C GLY A 172 -23.32 24.12 4.18
N LEU A 173 -22.49 23.08 4.10
CA LEU A 173 -21.81 22.50 5.25
C LEU A 173 -20.53 23.28 5.56
N LYS A 174 -20.21 23.40 6.85
CA LYS A 174 -18.91 23.89 7.30
C LYS A 174 -17.83 22.86 6.98
N ARG A 175 -16.57 23.27 7.03
CA ARG A 175 -15.43 22.35 6.92
C ARG A 175 -15.45 21.31 8.04
N ASP A 176 -14.83 20.17 7.81
CA ASP A 176 -14.58 19.17 8.85
C ASP A 176 -13.86 19.78 10.07
N GLY A 177 -14.21 19.33 11.27
CA GLY A 177 -13.72 19.84 12.55
C GLY A 177 -14.35 21.18 12.98
N ALA A 178 -15.23 21.78 12.20
CA ALA A 178 -15.91 23.02 12.58
C ALA A 178 -16.96 22.82 13.67
N SER A 179 -17.48 23.93 14.20
CA SER A 179 -18.53 23.91 15.22
C SER A 179 -19.90 24.37 14.72
N TYR A 180 -20.95 23.78 15.28
CA TYR A 180 -22.36 24.18 15.14
C TYR A 180 -22.95 24.50 16.51
N LYS A 181 -23.98 25.36 16.56
CA LYS A 181 -24.72 25.60 17.80
C LYS A 181 -25.79 24.52 18.00
N ALA A 182 -26.04 24.12 19.25
CA ALA A 182 -27.21 23.30 19.58
C ALA A 182 -28.50 24.05 19.18
N GLY A 183 -29.43 23.33 18.54
CA GLY A 183 -30.63 23.88 17.91
C GLY A 183 -30.45 24.32 16.45
N GLU A 184 -29.21 24.47 15.96
CA GLU A 184 -28.94 24.83 14.57
C GLU A 184 -29.35 23.68 13.62
N SER A 185 -29.67 24.03 12.37
CA SER A 185 -29.93 23.04 11.32
C SER A 185 -29.40 23.50 9.98
N VAL A 186 -29.06 22.53 9.13
CA VAL A 186 -28.63 22.77 7.75
C VAL A 186 -29.51 21.96 6.83
N ALA A 187 -30.15 22.63 5.87
CA ALA A 187 -30.94 22.00 4.83
C ALA A 187 -30.09 21.81 3.56
N LEU A 188 -30.01 20.56 3.10
CA LEU A 188 -29.30 20.13 1.91
C LEU A 188 -30.32 19.87 0.80
N SER A 189 -30.26 20.65 -0.27
CA SER A 189 -31.18 20.49 -1.41
C SER A 189 -30.78 19.28 -2.28
N ALA A 190 -31.78 18.56 -2.77
CA ALA A 190 -31.60 17.41 -3.65
C ALA A 190 -30.67 17.64 -4.84
N SER A 191 -30.79 18.80 -5.50
CA SER A 191 -29.98 19.16 -6.66
C SER A 191 -28.48 19.28 -6.37
N LYS A 192 -28.10 19.41 -5.09
CA LYS A 192 -26.71 19.55 -4.66
C LYS A 192 -26.14 18.25 -4.09
N LEU A 193 -26.98 17.28 -3.74
CA LEU A 193 -26.59 15.97 -3.22
C LEU A 193 -26.14 15.05 -4.35
N ILE A 194 -25.14 15.51 -5.09
CA ILE A 194 -24.55 14.86 -6.26
C ILE A 194 -23.02 14.94 -6.14
N SER A 195 -22.34 13.82 -6.33
CA SER A 195 -20.88 13.73 -6.30
C SER A 195 -20.25 14.39 -7.53
N SER A 196 -18.93 14.58 -7.49
CA SER A 196 -18.14 15.04 -8.64
C SER A 196 -18.19 14.10 -9.85
N LYS A 197 -18.76 12.89 -9.71
CA LYS A 197 -19.01 11.93 -10.80
C LYS A 197 -20.50 11.72 -11.08
N GLY A 198 -21.36 12.60 -10.59
CA GLY A 198 -22.80 12.57 -10.90
C GLY A 198 -23.61 11.55 -10.10
N GLN A 199 -23.02 10.91 -9.07
CA GLN A 199 -23.73 9.94 -8.25
C GLN A 199 -24.53 10.62 -7.15
N ARG A 200 -25.69 10.06 -6.82
CA ARG A 200 -26.51 10.54 -5.70
C ARG A 200 -25.73 10.39 -4.39
N VAL A 201 -25.78 11.44 -3.58
CA VAL A 201 -25.15 11.46 -2.26
C VAL A 201 -26.21 11.24 -1.18
N VAL A 202 -26.02 10.20 -0.38
CA VAL A 202 -26.79 9.91 0.84
C VAL A 202 -26.07 10.54 2.02
N VAL A 203 -26.83 11.08 2.98
CA VAL A 203 -26.27 11.73 4.17
C VAL A 203 -26.89 11.13 5.43
N THR A 204 -26.05 10.58 6.30
CA THR A 204 -26.47 9.94 7.55
C THR A 204 -25.72 10.49 8.76
N SER A 205 -26.27 10.30 9.96
CA SER A 205 -25.61 10.66 11.23
C SER A 205 -25.86 9.61 12.30
N ASP A 206 -25.99 8.34 11.88
CA ASP A 206 -26.52 7.26 12.71
C ASP A 206 -25.66 6.98 13.95
N GLU A 207 -24.34 7.05 13.81
CA GLU A 207 -23.39 6.82 14.91
C GLU A 207 -23.53 7.84 16.06
N THR A 208 -24.00 9.04 15.75
CA THR A 208 -24.15 10.14 16.73
C THR A 208 -25.56 10.69 16.76
N ARG A 209 -26.57 9.84 16.51
CA ARG A 209 -27.98 10.24 16.37
C ARG A 209 -28.54 11.00 17.58
N SER A 210 -27.96 10.77 18.76
CA SER A 210 -28.34 11.49 19.99
C SER A 210 -27.84 12.95 20.00
N ILE A 211 -26.77 13.26 19.26
CA ILE A 211 -26.12 14.59 19.14
C ILE A 211 -26.69 15.34 17.94
N CYS A 212 -26.80 14.69 16.79
CA CYS A 212 -27.35 15.26 15.57
C CYS A 212 -28.14 14.22 14.77
N THR A 213 -29.15 14.66 14.03
CA THR A 213 -30.02 13.76 13.24
C THR A 213 -30.14 14.23 11.81
N THR A 214 -30.08 13.31 10.86
CA THR A 214 -30.48 13.54 9.48
C THR A 214 -31.95 13.12 9.27
N THR A 215 -32.69 13.90 8.50
CA THR A 215 -34.07 13.58 8.10
C THR A 215 -34.29 13.88 6.61
N GLY A 216 -35.05 13.02 5.93
CA GLY A 216 -35.31 13.10 4.49
C GLY A 216 -34.35 12.25 3.66
N THR A 217 -34.75 11.91 2.44
CA THR A 217 -34.00 11.02 1.52
C THR A 217 -33.58 11.70 0.23
N THR A 218 -34.34 12.72 -0.19
CA THR A 218 -34.09 13.46 -1.44
C THR A 218 -33.56 14.86 -1.17
N SER A 219 -34.19 15.57 -0.24
CA SER A 219 -33.59 16.71 0.46
C SER A 219 -33.34 16.28 1.90
N VAL A 220 -32.17 16.60 2.44
CA VAL A 220 -31.77 16.17 3.79
C VAL A 220 -31.66 17.37 4.70
N THR A 221 -32.23 17.29 5.89
CA THR A 221 -31.96 18.27 6.96
C THR A 221 -31.10 17.62 8.02
N ILE A 222 -29.99 18.26 8.37
CA ILE A 222 -29.18 17.91 9.54
C ILE A 222 -29.62 18.81 10.69
N LYS A 223 -30.06 18.25 11.80
CA LYS A 223 -30.37 18.98 13.04
C LYS A 223 -29.31 18.70 14.08
N PHE A 224 -28.66 19.74 14.60
CA PHE A 224 -27.69 19.65 15.68
C PHE A 224 -28.44 19.84 17.01
N ARG A 225 -28.67 18.75 17.75
CA ARG A 225 -29.68 18.71 18.82
C ARG A 225 -29.14 19.11 20.19
N LYS A 226 -27.95 18.62 20.53
CA LYS A 226 -27.33 18.83 21.85
C LYS A 226 -25.82 18.92 21.72
N ALA A 227 -25.16 19.45 22.74
CA ALA A 227 -23.71 19.56 22.77
C ALA A 227 -23.02 18.18 22.68
N GLY A 228 -21.87 18.15 22.02
CA GLY A 228 -21.02 16.97 21.84
C GLY A 228 -20.56 16.77 20.40
N THR A 229 -20.00 15.60 20.11
CA THR A 229 -19.45 15.30 18.77
C THR A 229 -20.53 14.75 17.85
N CYS A 230 -20.76 15.43 16.73
CA CYS A 230 -21.64 14.98 15.66
C CYS A 230 -20.79 14.44 14.50
N ARG A 231 -21.02 13.18 14.11
CA ARG A 231 -20.45 12.56 12.90
C ARG A 231 -21.53 12.49 11.82
N VAL A 232 -21.22 13.07 10.68
CA VAL A 232 -22.07 13.05 9.49
C VAL A 232 -21.34 12.32 8.39
N THR A 233 -21.93 11.25 7.88
CA THR A 233 -21.37 10.47 6.76
C THR A 233 -22.06 10.86 5.47
N LEU A 234 -21.28 11.23 4.46
CA LEU A 234 -21.74 11.43 3.10
C LEU A 234 -21.27 10.22 2.27
N PHE A 235 -22.22 9.55 1.63
CA PHE A 235 -21.99 8.34 0.88
C PHE A 235 -22.46 8.51 -0.56
N ALA A 236 -21.69 8.02 -1.54
CA ALA A 236 -22.16 7.83 -2.90
C ALA A 236 -21.68 6.49 -3.46
N ASP A 237 -22.55 5.80 -4.17
CA ASP A 237 -22.25 4.48 -4.75
C ASP A 237 -21.07 4.54 -5.72
N GLY A 238 -20.27 3.48 -5.71
CA GLY A 238 -19.22 3.24 -6.69
C GLY A 238 -19.77 2.61 -7.98
N SER A 239 -18.90 2.42 -8.97
CA SER A 239 -19.21 1.67 -10.18
C SER A 239 -17.96 1.01 -10.76
N SER A 240 -18.08 0.35 -11.90
CA SER A 240 -16.92 -0.14 -12.65
C SER A 240 -15.99 0.97 -13.18
N LYS A 241 -16.38 2.24 -13.08
CA LYS A 241 -15.66 3.40 -13.61
C LYS A 241 -15.07 4.34 -12.54
N PHE A 242 -15.53 4.24 -11.31
CA PHE A 242 -15.09 5.10 -10.20
C PHE A 242 -15.36 4.40 -8.87
N ASP A 243 -14.55 4.74 -7.87
CA ASP A 243 -14.65 4.18 -6.54
C ASP A 243 -15.90 4.68 -5.83
N GLN A 244 -16.35 3.98 -4.79
CA GLN A 244 -17.35 4.51 -3.88
C GLN A 244 -16.80 5.74 -3.13
N MET A 245 -17.69 6.61 -2.68
CA MET A 245 -17.32 7.75 -1.85
C MET A 245 -17.86 7.55 -0.44
N ILE A 246 -16.98 7.63 0.55
CA ILE A 246 -17.34 7.70 1.97
C ILE A 246 -16.57 8.87 2.57
N GLU A 247 -17.28 9.95 2.89
CA GLU A 247 -16.72 11.12 3.55
C GLU A 247 -17.35 11.22 4.94
N VAL A 248 -16.53 11.19 6.00
CA VAL A 248 -17.02 11.34 7.38
C VAL A 248 -16.59 12.70 7.91
N LEU A 249 -17.57 13.55 8.19
CA LEU A 249 -17.38 14.87 8.76
C LEU A 249 -17.66 14.83 10.25
N THR A 250 -16.75 15.39 11.03
CA THR A 250 -16.82 15.49 12.48
C THR A 250 -17.02 16.95 12.87
N TYR A 251 -18.14 17.24 13.54
CA TYR A 251 -18.45 18.56 14.05
C TYR A 251 -18.54 18.58 15.57
N THR A 252 -18.12 19.69 16.17
CA THR A 252 -18.40 19.98 17.57
C THR A 252 -19.71 20.75 17.69
N VAL A 253 -20.71 20.20 18.36
CA VAL A 253 -21.93 20.92 18.71
C VAL A 253 -21.75 21.56 20.08
N LYS A 254 -22.03 22.87 20.19
CA LYS A 254 -21.91 23.66 21.40
C LYS A 254 -23.23 24.29 21.79
#